data_AF-A0A1V1NUD2-F1
#
_entry.id   AF-A0A1V1NUD2-F1
#
_cell.length_a   1.000
_cell.length_b   1.000
_cell.length_c   1.000
_cell.angle_alpha   90.00
_cell.angle_beta   90.00
_cell.angle_gamma   90.00
#
_symmetry.space_group_name_H-M   'P 1'
#
loop_
_entity.id
_entity.type
_entity.pdbx_description
1 polymer ?
#
loop_
_entity_poly.entity_id
_entity_poly.type
_entity_poly.pdbx_seq_one_letter_code
_entity_poly.pdbx_strand_id
1 'polypeptide(L)'
;MLENYYDIKKKDMFDKLFGRLKIGKKPTELRNKFFILKLDFSCVDSNGSIQDVKQSLYDHVNDRIIDFNEYYKELLPSKAVINPKNALSSISSLLSVVKLIDISICLLIDEYDNFANELMLTKNKIDEDEKDIYTPFVTKDGPLKTVFKSFKSGSNSDGFAKTFITGVSPVVLSDISSGYNIAKNKYLDYRYNTLCGFTEPEIRDALKQIIEECDLDDKIFELSFDFMKAYYDGYKFSVETKEYIYNPTMCLYFFEEFYENCKFPREMLDDNLAVDFGKIKYAADLAQGRRIVFDLCEKNASVEVSQLKKRFGVEELLSDKTKDNQFITSYLYYVGTLTHVEETNQGRLKLQIPNLVMKSLYIDRVQEMLFPAPGLRDEGKQSAEKVYR
;
A
#
# COMPACT_ATOMS: atom_id res chain seq x y z
N MET A 1 -13.63 2.26 5.07
CA MET A 1 -14.08 1.84 6.42
C MET A 1 -13.98 2.97 7.44
N LEU A 2 -12.79 3.55 7.68
CA LEU A 2 -12.58 4.60 8.70
C LEU A 2 -13.48 5.82 8.53
N GLU A 3 -13.64 6.29 7.29
CA GLU A 3 -14.57 7.37 6.92
C GLU A 3 -15.97 7.11 7.50
N ASN A 4 -16.57 5.96 7.19
CA ASN A 4 -17.91 5.62 7.67
C ASN A 4 -18.01 5.43 9.19
N TYR A 5 -16.94 4.98 9.83
CA TYR A 5 -16.94 4.73 11.27
C TYR A 5 -16.85 6.03 12.09
N TYR A 6 -16.11 7.02 11.59
CA TYR A 6 -15.84 8.27 12.29
C TYR A 6 -16.73 9.44 11.87
N ASP A 7 -17.31 9.43 10.66
CA ASP A 7 -18.15 10.51 10.14
C ASP A 7 -19.41 10.71 11.00
N ILE A 8 -19.60 11.94 11.48
CA ILE A 8 -20.79 12.35 12.24
C ILE A 8 -22.11 12.14 11.47
N LYS A 9 -22.14 12.32 10.15
CA LYS A 9 -23.34 12.11 9.32
C LYS A 9 -23.69 10.64 9.11
N LYS A 10 -22.80 9.70 9.46
CA LYS A 10 -23.03 8.25 9.34
C LYS A 10 -23.59 7.62 10.61
N LYS A 11 -23.93 8.40 11.63
CA LYS A 11 -24.45 7.92 12.91
C LYS A 11 -25.65 7.00 12.75
N ASP A 12 -26.62 7.39 11.94
CA ASP A 12 -27.86 6.60 11.72
C ASP A 12 -27.61 5.34 10.89
N MET A 13 -26.48 5.28 10.17
CA MET A 13 -26.06 4.12 9.38
C MET A 13 -25.14 3.17 10.16
N PHE A 14 -24.76 3.51 11.39
CA PHE A 14 -23.74 2.78 12.13
C PHE A 14 -24.11 1.31 12.32
N ASP A 15 -25.31 1.02 12.81
CA ASP A 15 -25.72 -0.35 13.09
C ASP A 15 -25.84 -1.19 11.81
N LYS A 16 -26.26 -0.57 10.70
CA LYS A 16 -26.32 -1.23 9.40
C LYS A 16 -24.93 -1.61 8.89
N LEU A 17 -23.95 -0.73 9.05
CA LEU A 17 -22.60 -0.92 8.54
C LEU A 17 -21.73 -1.79 9.46
N PHE A 18 -21.88 -1.64 10.77
CA PHE A 18 -20.95 -2.20 11.74
C PHE A 18 -21.60 -3.14 12.75
N GLY A 19 -22.93 -3.16 12.92
CA GLY A 19 -23.61 -3.85 14.02
C GLY A 19 -23.32 -5.35 14.14
N ARG A 20 -23.06 -6.02 13.02
CA ARG A 20 -22.68 -7.45 13.00
C ARG A 20 -21.20 -7.69 13.34
N LEU A 21 -20.36 -6.67 13.17
CA LEU A 21 -18.91 -6.72 13.34
C LEU A 21 -18.51 -6.56 14.81
N LYS A 22 -17.33 -7.04 15.17
CA LYS A 22 -16.76 -6.89 16.52
C LYS A 22 -16.73 -5.42 16.98
N ILE A 23 -16.41 -4.50 16.07
CA ILE A 23 -16.36 -3.05 16.36
C ILE A 23 -17.74 -2.41 16.52
N GLY A 24 -18.79 -2.95 15.89
CA GLY A 24 -20.16 -2.48 16.15
C GLY A 24 -20.73 -2.99 17.46
N LYS A 25 -20.38 -4.23 17.84
CA LYS A 25 -20.74 -4.82 19.15
C LYS A 25 -20.05 -4.12 20.33
N LYS A 26 -18.85 -3.56 20.12
CA LYS A 26 -18.10 -2.79 21.12
C LYS A 26 -17.50 -1.51 20.50
N PRO A 27 -18.35 -0.49 20.27
CA PRO A 27 -17.90 0.76 19.65
C PRO A 27 -16.97 1.54 20.57
N THR A 28 -16.04 2.27 19.96
CA THR A 28 -15.18 3.23 20.66
C THR A 28 -15.94 4.51 20.97
N GLU A 29 -15.49 5.25 22.00
CA GLU A 29 -16.10 6.53 22.41
C GLU A 29 -16.06 7.61 21.30
N LEU A 30 -15.21 7.42 20.29
CA LEU A 30 -14.99 8.37 19.21
C LEU A 30 -15.77 8.04 17.93
N ARG A 31 -16.60 7.00 17.95
CA ARG A 31 -17.48 6.62 16.84
C ARG A 31 -18.38 7.79 16.41
N ASN A 32 -18.45 8.06 15.11
CA ASN A 32 -19.30 9.09 14.50
C ASN A 32 -19.20 10.47 15.19
N LYS A 33 -17.98 10.91 15.56
CA LYS A 33 -17.74 12.18 16.28
C LYS A 33 -16.92 13.20 15.50
N PHE A 34 -16.58 12.93 14.25
CA PHE A 34 -15.70 13.81 13.46
C PHE A 34 -16.34 14.20 12.14
N PHE A 35 -15.93 15.34 11.60
CA PHE A 35 -15.98 15.54 10.16
C PHE A 35 -14.85 14.77 9.50
N ILE A 36 -15.07 14.27 8.28
CA ILE A 36 -14.04 13.58 7.51
C ILE A 36 -13.55 14.48 6.37
N LEU A 37 -12.23 14.66 6.29
CA LEU A 37 -11.55 15.19 5.11
C LEU A 37 -10.68 14.06 4.54
N LYS A 38 -11.05 13.53 3.38
CA LYS A 38 -10.28 12.50 2.67
C LYS A 38 -9.49 13.14 1.53
N LEU A 39 -8.20 12.87 1.48
CA LEU A 39 -7.29 13.22 0.40
C LEU A 39 -6.72 11.92 -0.17
N ASP A 40 -6.82 11.74 -1.49
CA ASP A 40 -6.29 10.58 -2.21
C ASP A 40 -5.24 11.06 -3.21
N PHE A 41 -3.96 10.85 -2.93
CA PHE A 41 -2.88 11.41 -3.74
C PHE A 41 -2.65 10.64 -5.05
N SER A 42 -3.35 9.52 -5.28
CA SER A 42 -3.41 8.91 -6.62
C SER A 42 -4.16 9.80 -7.63
N CYS A 43 -5.06 10.67 -7.16
CA CYS A 43 -5.84 11.59 -8.00
C CYS A 43 -5.09 12.87 -8.38
N VAL A 44 -3.83 13.03 -7.94
CA VAL A 44 -3.02 14.20 -8.27
C VAL A 44 -2.22 13.92 -9.53
N ASP A 45 -2.55 14.61 -10.62
CA ASP A 45 -1.76 14.55 -11.85
C ASP A 45 -0.32 14.98 -11.57
N SER A 46 0.61 14.11 -11.92
CA SER A 46 2.05 14.30 -11.74
C SER A 46 2.78 14.68 -13.03
N ASN A 47 2.04 14.94 -14.12
CA ASN A 47 2.61 15.35 -15.39
C ASN A 47 2.91 16.86 -15.45
N GLY A 48 3.91 17.23 -16.27
CA GLY A 48 4.24 18.63 -16.56
C GLY A 48 5.36 19.19 -15.68
N SER A 49 5.36 20.50 -15.47
CA SER A 49 6.36 21.17 -14.63
C SER A 49 6.06 21.02 -13.15
N ILE A 50 7.03 21.32 -12.29
CA ILE A 50 6.80 21.35 -10.83
C ILE A 50 5.65 22.29 -10.42
N GLN A 51 5.40 23.37 -11.16
CA GLN A 51 4.28 24.27 -10.87
C GLN A 51 2.95 23.62 -11.25
N ASP A 52 2.91 22.81 -12.30
CA ASP A 52 1.73 22.08 -12.72
C ASP A 52 1.36 21.01 -11.68
N VAL A 53 2.35 20.20 -11.24
CA VAL A 53 2.13 19.20 -10.18
C VAL A 53 1.74 19.85 -8.85
N LYS A 54 2.36 20.99 -8.50
CA LYS A 54 1.96 21.79 -7.33
C LYS A 54 0.52 22.25 -7.43
N GLN A 55 0.13 22.77 -8.59
CA GLN A 55 -1.22 23.28 -8.80
C GLN A 55 -2.23 22.15 -8.76
N SER A 56 -1.94 21.00 -9.39
CA SER A 56 -2.72 19.77 -9.31
C SER A 56 -2.94 19.30 -7.86
N LEU A 57 -1.88 19.29 -7.03
CA LEU A 57 -2.02 19.00 -5.60
C LEU A 57 -2.93 20.00 -4.89
N TYR A 58 -2.81 21.30 -5.22
CA TYR A 58 -3.62 22.34 -4.61
C TYR A 58 -5.09 22.25 -5.03
N ASP A 59 -5.35 21.97 -6.30
CA ASP A 59 -6.68 21.79 -6.86
C ASP A 59 -7.36 20.60 -6.19
N HIS A 60 -6.69 19.45 -6.07
CA HIS A 60 -7.24 18.30 -5.35
C HIS A 60 -7.61 18.62 -3.90
N VAL A 61 -6.72 19.30 -3.16
CA VAL A 61 -7.04 19.71 -1.77
C VAL A 61 -8.23 20.68 -1.75
N ASN A 62 -8.26 21.66 -2.66
CA ASN A 62 -9.35 22.63 -2.76
C ASN A 62 -10.69 21.95 -3.07
N ASP A 63 -10.72 21.03 -4.04
CA ASP A 63 -11.90 20.27 -4.42
C ASP A 63 -12.43 19.44 -3.25
N ARG A 64 -11.55 18.79 -2.49
CA ARG A 64 -11.95 18.05 -1.29
C ARG A 64 -12.51 18.97 -0.20
N ILE A 65 -12.08 20.23 -0.10
CA ILE A 65 -12.66 21.23 0.81
C ILE A 65 -14.01 21.74 0.29
N ILE A 66 -14.18 21.87 -1.03
CA ILE A 66 -15.48 22.20 -1.64
C ILE A 66 -16.50 21.11 -1.34
N ASP A 67 -16.15 19.84 -1.58
CA ASP A 67 -16.99 18.68 -1.27
C ASP A 67 -17.34 18.64 0.23
N PHE A 68 -16.36 18.91 1.09
CA PHE A 68 -16.56 19.01 2.54
C PHE A 68 -17.59 20.08 2.92
N ASN A 69 -17.48 21.29 2.33
CA ASN A 69 -18.42 22.38 2.58
C ASN A 69 -19.86 21.99 2.21
N GLU A 70 -20.05 21.34 1.07
CA GLU A 70 -21.39 20.93 0.62
C GLU A 70 -21.95 19.77 1.45
N TYR A 71 -21.11 18.76 1.73
CA TYR A 71 -21.54 17.58 2.49
C TYR A 71 -21.91 17.93 3.94
N TYR A 72 -21.19 18.85 4.58
CA TYR A 72 -21.45 19.28 5.97
C TYR A 72 -22.16 20.63 6.10
N LYS A 73 -22.75 21.16 5.02
CA LYS A 73 -23.34 22.52 4.98
C LYS A 73 -24.32 22.85 6.12
N GLU A 74 -25.04 21.86 6.63
CA GLU A 74 -26.04 22.01 7.70
C GLU A 74 -25.41 22.06 9.10
N LEU A 75 -24.18 21.54 9.25
CA LEU A 75 -23.44 21.47 10.50
C LEU A 75 -22.37 22.57 10.60
N LEU A 76 -21.96 23.14 9.46
CA LEU A 76 -20.97 24.21 9.41
C LEU A 76 -21.64 25.58 9.63
N PRO A 77 -21.02 26.47 10.43
CA PRO A 77 -21.55 27.82 10.66
C PRO A 77 -21.44 28.70 9.42
N SER A 78 -20.48 28.41 8.52
CA SER A 78 -20.28 29.07 7.24
C SER A 78 -19.45 28.18 6.31
N LYS A 79 -19.38 28.51 5.02
CA LYS A 79 -18.51 27.79 4.07
C LYS A 79 -17.07 28.27 4.18
N ALA A 80 -16.11 27.35 4.17
CA ALA A 80 -14.70 27.67 4.04
C ALA A 80 -14.44 28.35 2.69
N VAL A 81 -13.64 29.42 2.69
CA VAL A 81 -13.27 30.18 1.48
C VAL A 81 -12.14 29.45 0.76
N ILE A 82 -12.33 29.21 -0.54
CA ILE A 82 -11.35 28.55 -1.39
C ILE A 82 -10.45 29.58 -2.05
N ASN A 83 -9.14 29.37 -1.99
CA ASN A 83 -8.16 30.05 -2.83
C ASN A 83 -7.69 29.11 -3.94
N PRO A 84 -8.10 29.31 -5.21
CA PRO A 84 -7.77 28.42 -6.31
C PRO A 84 -6.25 28.24 -6.52
N LYS A 85 -5.42 29.21 -6.12
CA LYS A 85 -3.96 29.17 -6.32
C LYS A 85 -3.18 28.76 -5.07
N ASN A 86 -3.85 28.53 -3.94
CA ASN A 86 -3.18 28.25 -2.68
C ASN A 86 -4.04 27.43 -1.73
N ALA A 87 -3.89 26.11 -1.78
CA ALA A 87 -4.58 25.21 -0.88
C ALA A 87 -4.27 25.44 0.61
N LEU A 88 -3.11 26.00 0.95
CA LEU A 88 -2.76 26.30 2.35
C LEU A 88 -3.70 27.36 2.94
N SER A 89 -4.06 28.36 2.14
CA SER A 89 -5.04 29.38 2.51
C SER A 89 -6.43 28.76 2.66
N SER A 90 -6.82 27.85 1.76
CA SER A 90 -8.09 27.12 1.85
C SER A 90 -8.16 26.24 3.11
N ILE A 91 -7.09 25.51 3.44
CA ILE A 91 -6.98 24.73 4.69
C ILE A 91 -7.13 25.66 5.90
N SER A 92 -6.45 26.80 5.91
CA SER A 92 -6.55 27.78 7.00
C SER A 92 -7.97 28.31 7.17
N SER A 93 -8.66 28.59 6.05
CA SER A 93 -10.06 29.00 6.07
C SER A 93 -10.96 27.90 6.63
N LEU A 94 -10.80 26.65 6.18
CA LEU A 94 -11.53 25.49 6.70
C LEU A 94 -11.35 25.34 8.22
N LEU A 95 -10.10 25.39 8.69
CA LEU A 95 -9.81 25.27 10.13
C LEU A 95 -10.42 26.44 10.92
N SER A 96 -10.49 27.63 10.35
CA SER A 96 -11.13 28.79 10.99
C SER A 96 -12.63 28.61 11.15
N VAL A 97 -13.30 27.98 10.17
CA VAL A 97 -14.73 27.62 10.25
C VAL A 97 -14.95 26.54 11.30
N VAL A 98 -14.14 25.48 11.27
CA VAL A 98 -14.29 24.32 12.16
C VAL A 98 -14.00 24.66 13.63
N LYS A 99 -13.10 25.61 13.91
CA LYS A 99 -12.85 26.08 15.29
C LYS A 99 -14.04 26.75 15.97
N LEU A 100 -15.06 27.17 15.20
CA LEU A 100 -16.26 27.80 15.76
C LEU A 100 -17.28 26.77 16.28
N ILE A 101 -17.00 25.48 16.11
CA ILE A 101 -17.86 24.35 16.49
C ILE A 101 -17.05 23.31 17.25
N ASP A 102 -17.71 22.60 18.18
CA ASP A 102 -17.08 21.58 19.03
C ASP A 102 -16.98 20.21 18.31
N ILE A 103 -16.59 20.22 17.03
CA ILE A 103 -16.42 19.02 16.21
C ILE A 103 -15.14 19.17 15.40
N SER A 104 -14.16 18.31 15.62
CA SER A 104 -12.91 18.30 14.88
C SER A 104 -12.98 17.47 13.59
N ILE A 105 -11.97 17.64 12.74
CA ILE A 105 -11.76 16.86 11.52
C ILE A 105 -10.88 15.63 11.81
N CYS A 106 -11.29 14.49 11.27
CA CYS A 106 -10.45 13.32 11.01
C CYS A 106 -9.94 13.38 9.57
N LEU A 107 -8.65 13.61 9.41
CA LEU A 107 -7.96 13.69 8.12
C LEU A 107 -7.51 12.29 7.68
N LEU A 108 -7.94 11.87 6.49
CA LEU A 108 -7.52 10.62 5.87
C LEU A 108 -6.69 10.97 4.64
N ILE A 109 -5.44 10.53 4.59
CA ILE A 109 -4.54 10.72 3.45
C ILE A 109 -4.19 9.34 2.92
N ASP A 110 -4.59 9.07 1.68
CA ASP A 110 -4.30 7.82 0.98
C ASP A 110 -3.25 8.04 -0.11
N GLU A 111 -2.53 6.98 -0.47
CA GLU A 111 -1.50 6.97 -1.52
C GLU A 111 -0.44 8.08 -1.33
N TYR A 112 -0.04 8.35 -0.09
CA TYR A 112 0.84 9.49 0.22
C TYR A 112 2.23 9.39 -0.45
N ASP A 113 2.67 8.17 -0.78
CA ASP A 113 3.93 7.82 -1.41
C ASP A 113 3.84 7.75 -2.94
N ASN A 114 2.67 8.02 -3.54
CA ASN A 114 2.45 7.97 -4.99
C ASN A 114 3.55 8.72 -5.79
N PHE A 115 3.84 9.96 -5.41
CA PHE A 115 4.87 10.78 -6.06
C PHE A 115 6.28 10.16 -5.99
N ALA A 116 6.55 9.39 -4.93
CA ALA A 116 7.82 8.73 -4.75
C ALA A 116 7.95 7.47 -5.60
N ASN A 117 6.85 6.73 -5.75
CA ASN A 117 6.77 5.58 -6.65
C ASN A 117 7.04 6.02 -8.10
N GLU A 118 6.44 7.14 -8.53
CA GLU A 118 6.71 7.75 -9.84
C GLU A 118 8.17 8.19 -10.01
N LEU A 119 8.78 8.82 -8.99
CA LEU A 119 10.20 9.19 -9.00
C LEU A 119 11.10 7.95 -9.23
N MET A 120 10.79 6.82 -8.59
CA MET A 120 11.59 5.59 -8.76
C MET A 120 11.47 4.99 -10.15
N LEU A 121 10.26 5.00 -10.73
CA LEU A 121 9.98 4.40 -12.03
C LEU A 121 10.53 5.24 -13.20
N THR A 122 10.49 6.57 -13.07
CA THR A 122 10.96 7.49 -14.11
C THR A 122 12.48 7.49 -14.25
N LYS A 123 13.24 7.39 -13.14
CA LYS A 123 14.72 7.41 -13.19
C LYS A 123 15.34 6.27 -14.00
N ASN A 124 14.67 5.13 -14.14
CA ASN A 124 15.15 4.02 -15.00
C ASN A 124 14.99 4.32 -16.51
N LYS A 125 14.34 5.43 -16.89
CA LYS A 125 14.09 5.85 -18.28
C LYS A 125 14.75 7.18 -18.67
N ILE A 126 15.28 7.94 -17.71
CA ILE A 126 15.85 9.26 -17.95
C ILE A 126 17.25 9.09 -18.57
N ASP A 127 17.34 9.30 -19.89
CA ASP A 127 18.55 9.84 -20.51
C ASP A 127 18.89 11.17 -19.83
N GLU A 128 20.18 11.54 -19.75
CA GLU A 128 20.70 12.69 -18.98
C GLU A 128 20.04 14.06 -19.25
N ASP A 129 19.13 14.16 -20.23
CA ASP A 129 18.45 15.38 -20.70
C ASP A 129 17.01 15.61 -20.13
N GLU A 130 16.36 14.66 -19.45
CA GLU A 130 15.04 14.88 -18.85
C GLU A 130 15.12 15.51 -17.44
N LYS A 131 14.40 16.63 -17.23
CA LYS A 131 14.38 17.35 -15.95
C LYS A 131 13.67 16.54 -14.87
N ASP A 132 14.38 16.18 -13.80
CA ASP A 132 13.81 15.63 -12.57
C ASP A 132 12.89 16.64 -11.87
N ILE A 133 11.59 16.56 -12.16
CA ILE A 133 10.54 17.41 -11.57
C ILE A 133 10.11 16.93 -10.18
N TYR A 134 10.32 15.66 -9.88
CA TYR A 134 9.79 15.00 -8.68
C TYR A 134 10.66 15.32 -7.47
N THR A 135 11.99 15.28 -7.60
CA THR A 135 12.91 15.56 -6.49
C THR A 135 12.65 16.95 -5.87
N PRO A 136 12.56 18.05 -6.63
CA PRO A 136 12.25 19.36 -6.04
C PRO A 136 10.83 19.43 -5.43
N PHE A 137 9.88 18.59 -5.89
CA PHE A 137 8.52 18.54 -5.34
C PHE A 137 8.46 17.91 -3.94
N VAL A 138 9.32 16.91 -3.69
CA VAL A 138 9.31 16.13 -2.44
C VAL A 138 10.40 16.52 -1.43
N THR A 139 11.38 17.35 -1.82
CA THR A 139 12.49 17.80 -0.96
C THR A 139 12.08 18.87 0.07
N LYS A 140 13.06 19.37 0.84
CA LYS A 140 12.87 20.11 2.10
C LYS A 140 11.96 21.35 2.04
N ASP A 141 11.79 21.96 0.87
CA ASP A 141 10.93 23.14 0.63
C ASP A 141 9.90 22.90 -0.48
N GLY A 142 9.68 21.63 -0.85
CA GLY A 142 8.74 21.25 -1.89
C GLY A 142 7.27 21.45 -1.50
N PRO A 143 6.35 21.49 -2.48
CA PRO A 143 4.92 21.69 -2.26
C PRO A 143 4.30 20.66 -1.32
N LEU A 144 4.63 19.37 -1.49
CA LEU A 144 4.08 18.28 -0.68
C LEU A 144 4.35 18.49 0.81
N LYS A 145 5.60 18.77 1.16
CA LYS A 145 6.01 19.03 2.54
C LYS A 145 5.33 20.26 3.13
N THR A 146 5.10 21.29 2.32
CA THR A 146 4.44 22.52 2.76
C THR A 146 2.97 22.27 3.10
N VAL A 147 2.28 21.43 2.32
CA VAL A 147 0.92 20.96 2.63
C VAL A 147 0.89 20.16 3.94
N PHE A 148 1.80 19.21 4.14
CA PHE A 148 1.91 18.48 5.41
C PHE A 148 2.20 19.38 6.61
N LYS A 149 3.06 20.41 6.47
CA LYS A 149 3.27 21.42 7.52
C LYS A 149 1.96 22.14 7.88
N SER A 150 1.12 22.45 6.90
CA SER A 150 -0.21 23.05 7.14
C SER A 150 -1.12 22.12 7.94
N PHE A 151 -1.20 20.84 7.59
CA PHE A 151 -1.95 19.84 8.37
C PHE A 151 -1.44 19.70 9.80
N LYS A 152 -0.11 19.69 9.99
CA LYS A 152 0.51 19.64 11.31
C LYS A 152 0.12 20.87 12.13
N SER A 153 0.21 22.07 11.53
CA SER A 153 -0.19 23.31 12.19
C SER A 153 -1.66 23.26 12.65
N GLY A 154 -2.55 22.74 11.78
CA GLY A 154 -3.96 22.56 12.12
C GLY A 154 -4.23 21.57 13.25
N SER A 155 -3.34 20.58 13.44
CA SER A 155 -3.43 19.59 14.53
C SER A 155 -3.21 20.19 15.91
N ASN A 156 -2.47 21.30 16.02
CA ASN A 156 -2.23 22.02 17.28
C ASN A 156 -3.38 22.97 17.66
N SER A 157 -4.37 23.15 16.79
CA SER A 157 -5.38 24.20 16.92
C SER A 157 -6.81 23.64 16.97
N ASP A 158 -6.95 22.40 17.44
CA ASP A 158 -8.20 21.63 17.60
C ASP A 158 -8.99 21.34 16.30
N GLY A 159 -8.52 21.80 15.14
CA GLY A 159 -9.18 21.57 13.86
C GLY A 159 -8.96 20.15 13.31
N PHE A 160 -7.74 19.61 13.35
CA PHE A 160 -7.46 18.21 12.99
C PHE A 160 -7.18 17.38 14.25
N ALA A 161 -8.13 16.57 14.68
CA ALA A 161 -7.97 15.74 15.89
C ALA A 161 -7.30 14.39 15.61
N LYS A 162 -7.48 13.85 14.40
CA LYS A 162 -6.87 12.59 13.97
C LYS A 162 -6.41 12.67 12.53
N THR A 163 -5.28 12.03 12.25
CA THR A 163 -4.78 11.86 10.89
C THR A 163 -4.40 10.40 10.68
N PHE A 164 -4.94 9.79 9.63
CA PHE A 164 -4.51 8.49 9.13
C PHE A 164 -3.83 8.69 7.79
N ILE A 165 -2.65 8.10 7.63
CA ILE A 165 -1.85 8.17 6.40
C ILE A 165 -1.60 6.74 5.95
N THR A 166 -2.00 6.42 4.72
CA THR A 166 -1.85 5.10 4.09
C THR A 166 -1.11 5.23 2.77
N GLY A 167 -0.34 4.20 2.46
CA GLY A 167 0.54 4.11 1.29
C GLY A 167 1.32 2.79 1.33
N VAL A 168 2.06 2.49 0.27
CA VAL A 168 2.75 1.19 0.11
C VAL A 168 4.13 1.21 0.76
N SER A 169 4.90 2.26 0.52
CA SER A 169 6.31 2.34 0.88
C SER A 169 6.58 3.51 1.83
N PRO A 170 7.48 3.39 2.83
CA PRO A 170 7.83 4.46 3.76
C PRO A 170 8.79 5.51 3.13
N VAL A 171 8.56 5.81 1.86
CA VAL A 171 9.43 6.64 1.03
C VAL A 171 9.02 8.10 1.19
N VAL A 172 10.00 9.01 1.17
CA VAL A 172 9.80 10.45 1.39
C VAL A 172 9.31 10.76 2.81
N LEU A 173 8.99 9.77 3.64
CA LEU A 173 8.65 9.99 5.04
C LEU A 173 9.79 10.67 5.78
N SER A 174 11.07 10.44 5.48
CA SER A 174 12.15 11.22 6.13
C SER A 174 12.09 12.70 5.75
N ASP A 175 11.86 13.01 4.48
CA ASP A 175 11.88 14.37 3.97
C ASP A 175 10.63 15.16 4.36
N ILE A 176 9.46 14.47 4.36
CA ILE A 176 8.19 14.96 4.91
C ILE A 176 8.20 14.94 6.44
N SER A 177 8.94 14.05 7.12
CA SER A 177 8.86 13.90 8.59
C SER A 177 9.29 15.15 9.32
N SER A 178 10.16 16.01 8.77
CA SER A 178 10.42 17.31 9.41
C SER A 178 9.19 18.25 9.31
N GLY A 179 8.34 18.06 8.29
CA GLY A 179 7.06 18.73 8.12
C GLY A 179 5.91 18.10 8.91
N TYR A 180 5.96 16.80 9.22
CA TYR A 180 4.92 16.05 9.95
C TYR A 180 5.49 15.07 11.00
N ASN A 181 6.38 15.55 11.88
CA ASN A 181 7.09 14.73 12.89
C ASN A 181 6.20 14.20 14.03
N ILE A 182 4.89 14.41 13.95
CA ILE A 182 3.90 13.92 14.92
C ILE A 182 3.32 12.56 14.52
N ALA A 183 3.61 12.07 13.31
CA ALA A 183 3.17 10.74 12.86
C ALA A 183 3.91 9.59 13.55
N LYS A 184 3.18 8.50 13.79
CA LYS A 184 3.71 7.24 14.33
C LYS A 184 3.46 6.11 13.34
N ASN A 185 4.53 5.48 12.88
CA ASN A 185 4.47 4.32 11.98
C ASN A 185 3.92 3.09 12.71
N LYS A 186 3.01 2.36 12.06
CA LYS A 186 2.31 1.20 12.63
C LYS A 186 2.47 -0.10 11.85
N TYR A 187 3.05 -0.07 10.65
CA TYR A 187 3.10 -1.20 9.74
C TYR A 187 3.92 -2.42 10.23
N LEU A 188 4.84 -2.29 11.21
CA LEU A 188 5.56 -3.43 11.83
C LEU A 188 5.01 -3.85 13.20
N ASP A 189 3.96 -3.20 13.69
CA ASP A 189 3.37 -3.48 15.01
C ASP A 189 2.49 -4.74 14.87
N TYR A 190 2.91 -5.84 15.52
CA TYR A 190 2.32 -7.18 15.34
C TYR A 190 0.80 -7.22 15.58
N ARG A 191 0.28 -6.29 16.39
CA ARG A 191 -1.16 -6.18 16.69
C ARG A 191 -2.01 -5.84 15.45
N TYR A 192 -1.38 -5.37 14.39
CA TYR A 192 -2.02 -5.04 13.11
C TYR A 192 -1.65 -6.04 12.00
N ASN A 193 -0.98 -7.16 12.32
CA ASN A 193 -0.56 -8.14 11.31
C ASN A 193 -1.73 -8.63 10.46
N THR A 194 -2.88 -8.91 11.08
CA THR A 194 -4.07 -9.41 10.38
C THR A 194 -4.94 -8.31 9.74
N LEU A 195 -4.49 -7.05 9.76
CA LEU A 195 -5.30 -5.93 9.26
C LEU A 195 -5.48 -5.97 7.74
N CYS A 196 -4.46 -6.45 7.01
CA CYS A 196 -4.38 -6.36 5.55
C CYS A 196 -4.43 -7.74 4.86
N GLY A 197 -4.97 -8.76 5.51
CA GLY A 197 -5.02 -10.12 4.98
C GLY A 197 -6.12 -10.95 5.63
N PHE A 198 -6.46 -12.08 5.02
CA PHE A 198 -7.35 -13.06 5.62
C PHE A 198 -6.57 -14.06 6.47
N THR A 199 -7.19 -14.51 7.53
CA THR A 199 -6.67 -15.58 8.40
C THR A 199 -7.09 -16.95 7.88
N GLU A 200 -6.36 -18.01 8.25
CA GLU A 200 -6.71 -19.38 7.86
C GLU A 200 -8.18 -19.75 8.20
N PRO A 201 -8.73 -19.43 9.39
CA PRO A 201 -10.14 -19.68 9.69
C PRO A 201 -11.10 -18.97 8.72
N GLU A 202 -10.84 -17.71 8.36
CA GLU A 202 -11.68 -16.96 7.42
C GLU A 202 -11.66 -17.58 6.02
N ILE A 203 -10.50 -18.07 5.57
CA ILE A 203 -10.38 -18.80 4.29
C ILE A 203 -11.19 -20.09 4.34
N ARG A 204 -11.04 -20.88 5.41
CA ARG A 204 -11.77 -22.14 5.58
C ARG A 204 -13.28 -21.91 5.63
N ASP A 205 -13.74 -20.88 6.32
CA ASP A 205 -15.17 -20.57 6.43
C ASP A 205 -15.76 -20.09 5.10
N ALA A 206 -15.01 -19.35 4.28
CA ALA A 206 -15.42 -18.98 2.93
C ALA A 206 -15.47 -20.22 2.00
N LEU A 207 -14.45 -21.08 2.03
CA LEU A 207 -14.41 -22.30 1.21
C LEU A 207 -15.55 -23.26 1.55
N LYS A 208 -15.88 -23.44 2.84
CA LYS A 208 -17.01 -24.29 3.24
C LYS A 208 -18.32 -23.83 2.60
N GLN A 209 -18.59 -22.52 2.63
CA GLN A 209 -19.79 -21.96 2.01
C GLN A 209 -19.83 -22.24 0.51
N ILE A 210 -18.71 -22.08 -0.21
CA ILE A 210 -18.65 -22.36 -1.65
C ILE A 210 -18.89 -23.85 -1.93
N ILE A 211 -18.28 -24.75 -1.15
CA ILE A 211 -18.42 -26.20 -1.31
C ILE A 211 -19.87 -26.64 -1.09
N GLU A 212 -20.53 -26.10 -0.07
CA GLU A 212 -21.94 -26.36 0.24
C GLU A 212 -22.87 -25.86 -0.88
N GLU A 213 -22.67 -24.63 -1.36
CA GLU A 213 -23.50 -24.03 -2.43
C GLU A 213 -23.30 -24.71 -3.79
N CYS A 214 -22.10 -25.21 -4.08
CA CYS A 214 -21.78 -25.92 -5.33
C CYS A 214 -22.03 -27.44 -5.27
N ASP A 215 -22.49 -27.99 -4.13
CA ASP A 215 -22.71 -29.44 -3.91
C ASP A 215 -21.46 -30.30 -4.26
N LEU A 216 -20.28 -29.87 -3.76
CA LEU A 216 -19.00 -30.52 -4.03
C LEU A 216 -18.57 -31.48 -2.90
N ASP A 217 -17.78 -32.50 -3.23
CA ASP A 217 -17.25 -33.48 -2.27
C ASP A 217 -16.23 -32.82 -1.31
N ASP A 218 -16.21 -33.27 -0.04
CA ASP A 218 -15.30 -32.78 1.00
C ASP A 218 -13.80 -32.86 0.62
N LYS A 219 -13.41 -33.78 -0.28
CA LYS A 219 -12.03 -33.83 -0.79
C LYS A 219 -11.67 -32.58 -1.59
N ILE A 220 -12.64 -31.95 -2.24
CA ILE A 220 -12.43 -30.69 -2.96
C ILE A 220 -12.17 -29.57 -1.96
N PHE A 221 -12.80 -29.57 -0.79
CA PHE A 221 -12.52 -28.58 0.25
C PHE A 221 -11.05 -28.58 0.67
N GLU A 222 -10.50 -29.74 1.06
CA GLU A 222 -9.10 -29.84 1.47
C GLU A 222 -8.16 -29.49 0.32
N LEU A 223 -8.48 -29.90 -0.91
CA LEU A 223 -7.70 -29.56 -2.09
C LEU A 223 -7.70 -28.04 -2.35
N SER A 224 -8.86 -27.38 -2.31
CA SER A 224 -8.99 -25.92 -2.46
C SER A 224 -8.16 -25.20 -1.40
N PHE A 225 -8.25 -25.67 -0.16
CA PHE A 225 -7.50 -25.09 0.95
C PHE A 225 -5.99 -25.20 0.74
N ASP A 226 -5.48 -26.38 0.37
CA ASP A 226 -4.06 -26.59 0.09
C ASP A 226 -3.57 -25.72 -1.09
N PHE A 227 -4.39 -25.54 -2.13
CA PHE A 227 -4.09 -24.61 -3.23
C PHE A 227 -3.99 -23.17 -2.73
N MET A 228 -5.00 -22.66 -2.04
CA MET A 228 -4.97 -21.29 -1.51
C MET A 228 -3.80 -21.07 -0.56
N LYS A 229 -3.46 -22.07 0.26
CA LYS A 229 -2.31 -22.01 1.15
C LYS A 229 -0.98 -21.93 0.39
N ALA A 230 -0.80 -22.74 -0.64
CA ALA A 230 0.43 -22.72 -1.43
C ALA A 230 0.59 -21.43 -2.27
N TYR A 231 -0.51 -20.89 -2.79
CA TYR A 231 -0.48 -19.78 -3.73
C TYR A 231 -0.65 -18.41 -3.09
N TYR A 232 -1.40 -18.28 -1.98
CA TYR A 232 -1.84 -16.98 -1.47
C TYR A 232 -1.50 -16.68 0.00
N ASP A 233 -1.21 -17.70 0.82
CA ASP A 233 -0.72 -17.53 2.20
C ASP A 233 0.72 -17.00 2.24
N GLY A 234 1.26 -16.80 3.43
CA GLY A 234 2.68 -16.59 3.64
C GLY A 234 3.07 -15.15 3.93
N TYR A 235 2.12 -14.22 4.03
CA TYR A 235 2.41 -12.86 4.44
C TYR A 235 2.48 -12.71 5.96
N LYS A 236 3.54 -12.08 6.42
CA LYS A 236 3.80 -11.74 7.82
C LYS A 236 4.55 -10.42 7.93
N PHE A 237 3.95 -9.48 8.65
CA PHE A 237 4.44 -8.09 8.71
C PHE A 237 5.22 -7.76 9.98
N SER A 238 5.37 -8.72 10.89
CA SER A 238 6.18 -8.58 12.09
C SER A 238 6.82 -9.90 12.47
N VAL A 239 8.07 -9.88 12.94
CA VAL A 239 8.73 -11.08 13.47
C VAL A 239 8.12 -11.57 14.79
N GLU A 240 7.40 -10.69 15.51
CA GLU A 240 6.78 -11.00 16.79
C GLU A 240 5.48 -11.82 16.67
N THR A 241 4.94 -11.97 15.45
CA THR A 241 3.77 -12.82 15.18
C THR A 241 4.17 -14.18 14.63
N LYS A 242 3.34 -15.19 14.90
CA LYS A 242 3.41 -16.52 14.30
C LYS A 242 2.39 -16.73 13.19
N GLU A 243 1.42 -15.83 13.10
CA GLU A 243 0.30 -15.93 12.18
C GLU A 243 0.70 -15.36 10.82
N TYR A 244 0.56 -16.19 9.79
CA TYR A 244 0.60 -15.79 8.40
C TYR A 244 -0.81 -15.45 7.95
N ILE A 245 -0.90 -14.55 6.97
CA ILE A 245 -2.14 -14.14 6.37
C ILE A 245 -2.09 -14.30 4.86
N TYR A 246 -3.28 -14.43 4.29
CA TYR A 246 -3.48 -14.62 2.87
C TYR A 246 -3.72 -13.28 2.19
N ASN A 247 -3.20 -13.12 0.98
CA ASN A 247 -3.43 -11.93 0.15
C ASN A 247 -4.93 -11.79 -0.19
N PRO A 248 -5.62 -10.70 0.23
CA PRO A 248 -7.06 -10.56 0.02
C PRO A 248 -7.48 -10.55 -1.45
N THR A 249 -6.77 -9.83 -2.32
CA THR A 249 -7.11 -9.72 -3.74
C THR A 249 -7.10 -11.09 -4.40
N MET A 250 -6.04 -11.86 -4.15
CA MET A 250 -5.90 -13.21 -4.71
C MET A 250 -6.92 -14.20 -4.16
N CYS A 251 -7.25 -14.09 -2.88
CA CYS A 251 -8.29 -14.93 -2.28
C CYS A 251 -9.67 -14.61 -2.85
N LEU A 252 -10.00 -13.33 -2.97
CA LEU A 252 -11.30 -12.90 -3.52
C LEU A 252 -11.43 -13.34 -4.98
N TYR A 253 -10.40 -13.17 -5.80
CA TYR A 253 -10.35 -13.69 -7.16
C TYR A 253 -10.62 -15.20 -7.20
N PHE A 254 -9.91 -15.99 -6.38
CA PHE A 254 -10.11 -17.44 -6.34
C PHE A 254 -11.53 -17.81 -5.88
N PHE A 255 -12.06 -17.13 -4.87
CA PHE A 255 -13.41 -17.38 -4.37
C PHE A 255 -14.48 -17.08 -5.43
N GLU A 256 -14.35 -15.96 -6.14
CA GLU A 256 -15.26 -15.56 -7.21
C GLU A 256 -15.25 -16.60 -8.34
N GLU A 257 -14.08 -16.88 -8.91
CA GLU A 257 -13.94 -17.87 -9.99
C GLU A 257 -14.40 -19.28 -9.58
N PHE A 258 -14.07 -19.69 -8.34
CA PHE A 258 -14.44 -21.00 -7.85
C PHE A 258 -15.95 -21.12 -7.61
N TYR A 259 -16.57 -20.09 -7.05
CA TYR A 259 -18.01 -20.06 -6.80
C TYR A 259 -18.81 -20.00 -8.09
N GLU A 260 -18.44 -19.14 -9.05
CA GLU A 260 -19.20 -18.97 -10.29
C GLU A 260 -19.16 -20.21 -11.19
N ASN A 261 -18.03 -20.92 -11.21
CA ASN A 261 -17.82 -22.05 -12.11
C ASN A 261 -17.93 -23.42 -11.42
N CYS A 262 -18.02 -23.45 -10.09
CA CYS A 262 -17.89 -24.64 -9.24
C CYS A 262 -16.64 -25.49 -9.60
N LYS A 263 -15.57 -24.82 -10.05
CA LYS A 263 -14.31 -25.40 -10.53
C LYS A 263 -13.16 -24.46 -10.22
N PHE A 264 -11.96 -24.99 -10.06
CA PHE A 264 -10.80 -24.14 -9.78
C PHE A 264 -10.49 -23.20 -10.93
N PRO A 265 -10.02 -21.97 -10.62
CA PRO A 265 -9.51 -21.07 -11.64
C PRO A 265 -8.34 -21.75 -12.36
N ARG A 266 -8.30 -21.58 -13.69
CA ARG A 266 -7.17 -22.09 -14.50
C ARG A 266 -5.92 -21.25 -14.30
N GLU A 267 -6.10 -19.95 -14.17
CA GLU A 267 -5.05 -18.98 -13.92
C GLU A 267 -5.07 -18.67 -12.42
N MET A 268 -3.93 -18.88 -11.75
CA MET A 268 -3.85 -18.63 -10.30
C MET A 268 -3.48 -17.18 -9.97
N LEU A 269 -3.29 -16.35 -10.99
CA LEU A 269 -2.80 -14.97 -10.93
C LEU A 269 -3.87 -14.04 -11.49
N ASP A 270 -4.23 -13.01 -10.74
CA ASP A 270 -4.99 -11.89 -11.26
C ASP A 270 -4.02 -10.94 -12.00
N ASP A 271 -4.36 -10.55 -13.23
CA ASP A 271 -3.62 -9.57 -14.04
C ASP A 271 -3.40 -8.24 -13.30
N ASN A 272 -4.25 -7.92 -12.33
CA ASN A 272 -4.10 -6.75 -11.45
C ASN A 272 -2.78 -6.76 -10.62
N LEU A 273 -2.09 -7.90 -10.51
CA LEU A 273 -0.76 -8.01 -9.90
C LEU A 273 0.40 -7.59 -10.82
N ALA A 274 0.16 -7.21 -12.08
CA ALA A 274 1.20 -6.77 -13.02
C ALA A 274 2.08 -5.61 -12.48
N VAL A 275 1.51 -4.78 -11.59
CA VAL A 275 2.22 -3.68 -10.92
C VAL A 275 3.36 -4.19 -10.03
N ASP A 276 3.22 -5.36 -9.40
CA ASP A 276 4.26 -5.94 -8.54
C ASP A 276 5.46 -6.47 -9.33
N PHE A 277 5.23 -6.90 -10.57
CA PHE A 277 6.32 -7.26 -11.49
C PHE A 277 7.23 -6.05 -11.80
N GLY A 278 6.65 -4.87 -12.03
CA GLY A 278 7.40 -3.64 -12.28
C GLY A 278 8.33 -3.26 -11.12
N LYS A 279 7.92 -3.51 -9.88
CA LYS A 279 8.70 -3.23 -8.67
C LYS A 279 9.85 -4.23 -8.49
N ILE A 280 9.62 -5.51 -8.78
CA ILE A 280 10.70 -6.53 -8.81
C ILE A 280 11.71 -6.19 -9.90
N LYS A 281 11.23 -5.78 -11.08
CA LYS A 281 12.09 -5.34 -12.19
C LYS A 281 12.98 -4.17 -11.78
N TYR A 282 12.41 -3.12 -11.17
CA TYR A 282 13.18 -2.00 -10.63
C TYR A 282 14.29 -2.48 -9.70
N ALA A 283 13.96 -3.33 -8.73
CA ALA A 283 14.95 -3.86 -7.80
C ALA A 283 16.04 -4.68 -8.50
N ALA A 284 15.68 -5.51 -9.47
CA ALA A 284 16.61 -6.34 -10.25
C ALA A 284 17.58 -5.52 -11.12
N ASP A 285 17.18 -4.33 -11.54
CA ASP A 285 18.00 -3.43 -12.36
C ASP A 285 19.06 -2.68 -11.53
N LEU A 286 18.94 -2.72 -10.19
CA LEU A 286 19.97 -2.20 -9.28
C LEU A 286 21.18 -3.13 -9.24
N ALA A 287 22.38 -2.54 -9.12
CA ALA A 287 23.65 -3.26 -9.19
C ALA A 287 23.75 -4.50 -8.28
N GLN A 288 23.30 -4.39 -7.02
CA GLN A 288 23.26 -5.54 -6.10
C GLN A 288 21.93 -6.31 -6.14
N GLY A 289 20.87 -5.69 -6.65
CA GLY A 289 19.52 -6.27 -6.64
C GLY A 289 19.35 -7.40 -7.63
N ARG A 290 20.05 -7.36 -8.77
CA ARG A 290 20.15 -8.48 -9.71
C ARG A 290 20.48 -9.79 -9.00
N ARG A 291 21.50 -9.78 -8.13
CA ARG A 291 21.93 -10.97 -7.39
C ARG A 291 20.88 -11.39 -6.36
N ILE A 292 20.33 -10.45 -5.59
CA ILE A 292 19.30 -10.75 -4.59
C ILE A 292 18.09 -11.43 -5.24
N VAL A 293 17.58 -10.87 -6.34
CA VAL A 293 16.44 -11.42 -7.08
C VAL A 293 16.75 -12.81 -7.63
N PHE A 294 17.97 -13.02 -8.14
CA PHE A 294 18.40 -14.33 -8.63
C PHE A 294 18.50 -15.38 -7.51
N ASP A 295 19.20 -15.05 -6.42
CA ASP A 295 19.42 -15.96 -5.29
C ASP A 295 18.08 -16.34 -4.62
N LEU A 296 17.13 -15.41 -4.56
CA LEU A 296 15.78 -15.66 -4.03
C LEU A 296 14.94 -16.62 -4.88
N CYS A 297 15.33 -16.94 -6.13
CA CYS A 297 14.65 -17.95 -6.94
C CYS A 297 14.95 -19.39 -6.51
N GLU A 298 16.00 -19.64 -5.73
CA GLU A 298 16.29 -20.98 -5.23
C GLU A 298 15.21 -21.51 -4.26
N LYS A 299 15.16 -22.84 -4.09
CA LYS A 299 14.21 -23.47 -3.19
C LYS A 299 14.55 -23.14 -1.73
N ASN A 300 13.57 -22.66 -0.97
CA ASN A 300 13.74 -22.23 0.43
C ASN A 300 14.77 -21.11 0.61
N ALA A 301 15.00 -20.29 -0.42
CA ALA A 301 15.89 -19.15 -0.35
C ALA A 301 15.36 -18.07 0.59
N SER A 302 16.27 -17.41 1.28
CA SER A 302 15.97 -16.25 2.12
C SER A 302 17.10 -15.23 2.06
N VAL A 303 16.76 -13.97 2.30
CA VAL A 303 17.73 -12.89 2.45
C VAL A 303 17.71 -12.39 3.90
N GLU A 304 18.90 -12.08 4.42
CA GLU A 304 19.04 -11.61 5.80
C GLU A 304 19.51 -10.15 5.84
N VAL A 305 18.86 -9.34 6.66
CA VAL A 305 19.24 -7.95 6.93
C VAL A 305 19.29 -7.69 8.42
N SER A 306 20.10 -6.73 8.86
CA SER A 306 20.15 -6.35 10.28
C SER A 306 18.83 -5.74 10.75
N GLN A 307 18.18 -4.93 9.91
CA GLN A 307 16.89 -4.33 10.16
C GLN A 307 16.25 -3.86 8.85
N LEU A 308 14.92 -3.75 8.83
CA LEU A 308 14.23 -3.03 7.78
C LEU A 308 14.49 -1.52 7.91
N LYS A 309 14.82 -0.87 6.79
CA LYS A 309 14.90 0.59 6.75
C LYS A 309 13.51 1.16 7.10
N LYS A 310 13.46 2.04 8.11
CA LYS A 310 12.19 2.63 8.57
C LYS A 310 11.71 3.80 7.72
N ARG A 311 12.62 4.39 6.93
CA ARG A 311 12.41 5.56 6.07
C ARG A 311 13.38 5.50 4.90
N PHE A 312 12.92 5.92 3.73
CA PHE A 312 13.78 6.16 2.56
C PHE A 312 13.77 7.65 2.25
N GLY A 313 14.95 8.26 2.31
CA GLY A 313 15.13 9.65 1.87
C GLY A 313 15.19 9.75 0.37
N VAL A 314 14.74 10.87 -0.18
CA VAL A 314 14.78 11.16 -1.62
C VAL A 314 16.22 11.02 -2.14
N GLU A 315 17.21 11.53 -1.42
CA GLU A 315 18.63 11.34 -1.78
C GLU A 315 19.05 9.87 -1.84
N GLU A 316 18.49 8.99 -1.00
CA GLU A 316 18.79 7.56 -1.04
C GLU A 316 18.15 6.87 -2.25
N LEU A 317 16.98 7.32 -2.68
CA LEU A 317 16.34 6.82 -3.91
C LEU A 317 17.15 7.20 -5.14
N LEU A 318 17.69 8.42 -5.12
CA LEU A 318 18.42 9.02 -6.24
C LEU A 318 19.87 8.55 -6.31
N SER A 319 20.49 8.13 -5.22
CA SER A 319 21.90 7.78 -5.21
C SER A 319 22.13 6.28 -5.30
N ASP A 320 22.73 5.81 -6.40
CA ASP A 320 23.10 4.40 -6.56
C ASP A 320 24.09 3.92 -5.49
N LYS A 321 24.82 4.84 -4.85
CA LYS A 321 25.75 4.53 -3.75
C LYS A 321 25.04 4.10 -2.45
N THR A 322 23.75 4.35 -2.33
CA THR A 322 22.97 4.06 -1.11
C THR A 322 22.05 2.84 -1.25
N LYS A 323 22.03 2.22 -2.43
CA LYS A 323 21.20 1.06 -2.78
C LYS A 323 21.90 -0.25 -2.41
N ASP A 324 22.23 -0.39 -1.13
CA ASP A 324 22.82 -1.59 -0.56
C ASP A 324 21.78 -2.73 -0.39
N ASN A 325 22.23 -3.91 0.04
CA ASN A 325 21.34 -5.06 0.24
C ASN A 325 20.22 -4.76 1.24
N GLN A 326 20.49 -3.91 2.24
CA GLN A 326 19.49 -3.53 3.24
C GLN A 326 18.40 -2.66 2.61
N PHE A 327 18.76 -1.69 1.77
CA PHE A 327 17.82 -0.87 1.01
C PHE A 327 16.94 -1.75 0.12
N ILE A 328 17.56 -2.59 -0.73
CA ILE A 328 16.85 -3.39 -1.73
C ILE A 328 15.90 -4.38 -1.06
N THR A 329 16.37 -5.09 -0.02
CA THR A 329 15.54 -6.02 0.74
C THR A 329 14.39 -5.30 1.45
N SER A 330 14.65 -4.13 2.04
CA SER A 330 13.59 -3.35 2.69
C SER A 330 12.55 -2.88 1.68
N TYR A 331 12.98 -2.39 0.52
CA TYR A 331 12.08 -1.99 -0.56
C TYR A 331 11.19 -3.15 -1.00
N LEU A 332 11.80 -4.31 -1.33
CA LEU A 332 11.08 -5.53 -1.70
C LEU A 332 10.06 -5.98 -0.63
N TYR A 333 10.42 -5.83 0.65
CA TYR A 333 9.46 -6.08 1.74
C TYR A 333 8.26 -5.12 1.71
N TYR A 334 8.48 -3.80 1.62
CA TYR A 334 7.38 -2.83 1.64
C TYR A 334 6.46 -2.93 0.43
N VAL A 335 7.01 -3.30 -0.72
CA VAL A 335 6.20 -3.52 -1.93
C VAL A 335 5.45 -4.86 -1.94
N GLY A 336 5.60 -5.67 -0.88
CA GLY A 336 4.85 -6.92 -0.71
C GLY A 336 5.46 -8.12 -1.44
N THR A 337 6.69 -8.04 -1.92
CA THR A 337 7.35 -9.14 -2.65
C THR A 337 8.21 -10.02 -1.74
N LEU A 338 8.55 -9.51 -0.55
CA LEU A 338 9.18 -10.25 0.53
C LEU A 338 8.35 -10.18 1.82
N THR A 339 8.56 -11.17 2.68
CA THR A 339 7.85 -11.29 3.95
C THR A 339 8.75 -11.75 5.10
N HIS A 340 8.36 -11.50 6.35
CA HIS A 340 9.12 -11.98 7.50
C HIS A 340 9.02 -13.49 7.68
N VAL A 341 10.14 -14.13 8.02
CA VAL A 341 10.18 -15.53 8.43
C VAL A 341 10.46 -15.62 9.92
N GLU A 342 11.63 -15.17 10.34
CA GLU A 342 12.10 -15.26 11.72
C GLU A 342 13.21 -14.23 11.95
N GLU A 343 13.62 -14.10 13.20
CA GLU A 343 14.86 -13.44 13.58
C GLU A 343 15.92 -14.52 13.82
N THR A 344 17.08 -14.39 13.18
CA THR A 344 18.17 -15.35 13.36
C THR A 344 18.79 -15.22 14.75
N ASN A 345 19.57 -16.22 15.17
CA ASN A 345 20.31 -16.18 16.45
C ASN A 345 21.28 -14.99 16.57
N GLN A 346 21.62 -14.33 15.45
CA GLN A 346 22.48 -13.15 15.39
C GLN A 346 21.68 -11.82 15.43
N GLY A 347 20.37 -11.88 15.64
CA GLY A 347 19.50 -10.71 15.63
C GLY A 347 19.25 -10.12 14.24
N ARG A 348 19.41 -10.92 13.18
CA ARG A 348 19.14 -10.50 11.80
C ARG A 348 17.73 -10.91 11.40
N LEU A 349 17.04 -10.05 10.68
CA LEU A 349 15.73 -10.36 10.11
C LEU A 349 15.93 -11.22 8.87
N LYS A 350 15.28 -12.38 8.85
CA LYS A 350 15.23 -13.28 7.69
C LYS A 350 13.94 -13.06 6.92
N LEU A 351 14.07 -12.81 5.61
CA LEU A 351 12.96 -12.57 4.71
C LEU A 351 12.98 -13.55 3.53
N GLN A 352 11.79 -13.89 3.04
CA GLN A 352 11.63 -14.77 1.88
C GLN A 352 10.46 -14.32 1.00
N ILE A 353 10.36 -14.94 -0.18
CA ILE A 353 9.18 -14.81 -1.05
C ILE A 353 7.99 -15.52 -0.37
N PRO A 354 6.82 -14.85 -0.21
CA PRO A 354 5.73 -15.37 0.62
C PRO A 354 5.07 -16.64 0.08
N ASN A 355 4.87 -16.75 -1.24
CA ASN A 355 4.11 -17.82 -1.87
C ASN A 355 4.48 -18.05 -3.34
N LEU A 356 3.82 -19.03 -3.96
CA LEU A 356 4.05 -19.41 -5.35
C LEU A 356 3.68 -18.32 -6.36
N VAL A 357 2.67 -17.49 -6.07
CA VAL A 357 2.30 -16.34 -6.91
C VAL A 357 3.45 -15.33 -6.96
N MET A 358 3.98 -14.92 -5.82
CA MET A 358 5.13 -14.01 -5.82
C MET A 358 6.37 -14.69 -6.41
N LYS A 359 6.54 -16.00 -6.19
CA LYS A 359 7.66 -16.76 -6.76
C LYS A 359 7.65 -16.78 -8.28
N SER A 360 6.49 -16.91 -8.93
CA SER A 360 6.41 -16.89 -10.39
C SER A 360 6.86 -15.54 -10.95
N LEU A 361 6.49 -14.41 -10.31
CA LEU A 361 6.94 -13.08 -10.74
C LEU A 361 8.47 -12.92 -10.67
N TYR A 362 9.11 -13.47 -9.64
CA TYR A 362 10.58 -13.50 -9.55
C TYR A 362 11.19 -14.36 -10.67
N ILE A 363 10.62 -15.54 -10.94
CA ILE A 363 11.09 -16.43 -11.99
C ILE A 363 10.96 -15.77 -13.36
N ASP A 364 9.83 -15.15 -13.66
CA ASP A 364 9.60 -14.42 -14.90
C ASP A 364 10.63 -13.31 -15.08
N ARG A 365 10.93 -12.57 -14.00
CA ARG A 365 11.97 -11.53 -14.05
C ARG A 365 13.35 -12.11 -14.32
N VAL A 366 13.72 -13.21 -13.66
CA VAL A 366 15.00 -13.89 -13.91
C VAL A 366 15.08 -14.44 -15.34
N GLN A 367 13.98 -14.96 -15.90
CA GLN A 367 13.93 -15.40 -17.29
C GLN A 367 14.18 -14.25 -18.27
N GLU A 368 13.58 -13.07 -18.05
CA GLU A 368 13.86 -11.88 -18.87
C GLU A 368 15.34 -11.45 -18.78
N MET A 369 15.95 -11.58 -17.60
CA MET A 369 17.35 -11.21 -17.38
C MET A 369 18.32 -12.17 -18.08
N LEU A 370 18.05 -13.48 -18.03
CA LEU A 370 18.91 -14.52 -18.61
C LEU A 370 18.71 -14.62 -20.13
N PHE A 371 17.48 -14.45 -20.61
CA PHE A 371 17.10 -14.61 -22.01
C PHE A 371 16.35 -13.37 -22.49
N PRO A 372 17.04 -12.26 -22.81
CA PRO A 372 16.39 -11.02 -23.22
C PRO A 372 15.57 -11.16 -24.52
N ALA A 373 16.01 -12.02 -25.44
CA ALA A 373 15.32 -12.29 -26.69
C ALA A 373 14.09 -13.21 -26.47
N PRO A 374 12.88 -12.79 -26.91
CA PRO A 374 11.66 -13.59 -26.74
C PRO A 374 11.75 -15.01 -27.31
N GLY A 375 12.31 -15.17 -28.51
CA GLY A 375 12.41 -16.49 -29.16
C GLY A 375 13.20 -17.52 -28.35
N LEU A 376 14.27 -17.09 -27.65
CA LEU A 376 15.06 -17.99 -26.78
C LEU A 376 14.26 -18.45 -25.55
N ARG A 377 13.36 -17.59 -25.04
CA ARG A 377 12.46 -17.96 -23.94
C ARG A 377 11.44 -19.01 -24.40
N ASP A 378 10.86 -18.84 -25.58
CA ASP A 378 9.89 -19.77 -26.14
C ASP A 378 10.52 -21.14 -26.42
N GLU A 379 11.71 -21.17 -27.00
CA GLU A 379 12.49 -22.41 -27.20
C GLU A 379 12.78 -23.12 -25.87
N GLY A 380 13.15 -22.38 -24.83
CA GLY A 380 13.36 -22.90 -23.48
C GLY A 380 12.10 -23.52 -22.89
N LYS A 381 10.96 -22.81 -22.95
CA LYS A 381 9.66 -23.31 -22.46
C LYS A 381 9.23 -24.58 -23.18
N GLN A 382 9.28 -24.58 -24.51
CA GLN A 382 8.93 -25.76 -25.31
C GLN A 382 9.85 -26.95 -25.04
N SER A 383 11.14 -26.70 -24.77
CA SER A 383 12.09 -27.74 -24.42
C SER A 383 11.78 -28.32 -23.04
N ALA A 384 11.44 -27.48 -22.06
CA ALA A 384 11.05 -27.93 -20.72
C ALA A 384 9.76 -28.76 -20.75
N GLU A 385 8.74 -28.36 -21.51
CA GLU A 385 7.49 -29.11 -21.66
C GLU A 385 7.71 -30.52 -22.22
N LYS A 386 8.68 -30.69 -23.13
CA LYS A 386 9.03 -32.00 -23.69
C LYS A 386 9.69 -32.95 -22.69
N VAL A 387 10.22 -32.45 -21.58
CA VAL A 387 10.85 -33.28 -20.53
C VAL A 387 9.82 -33.93 -19.61
N TYR A 388 8.65 -33.30 -19.46
CA TYR A 388 7.58 -33.76 -18.56
C TYR A 388 6.46 -34.52 -19.28
N ARG A 389 6.50 -34.61 -20.61
CA ARG A 389 5.67 -35.52 -21.41
C ARG A 389 6.41 -36.84 -21.63
#